data_AF-A0A969Y7R6-F1
#
_entry.id   AF-A0A969Y7R6-F1
#
_cell.length_a   1.000
_cell.length_b   1.000
_cell.length_c   1.000
_cell.angle_alpha   90.00
_cell.angle_beta   90.00
_cell.angle_gamma   90.00
#
_symmetry.space_group_name_H-M   'P 1'
#
loop_
_entity.id
_entity.type
_entity.pdbx_description
1 polymer ?
#
loop_
_entity_poly.entity_id
_entity_poly.type
_entity_poly.pdbx_seq_one_letter_code
_entity_poly.pdbx_strand_id
1 'polypeptide(L)'
;MNTLLLHYALESPGADGWVNLIPMIRRNDGRLVFSRTYPRLCVKSKLEDTSGRFVRTVSAAIHAMGSSVDLQSAAVFYGELQRLGSDLGQQLLPAEMAGLLLDDEVRHVTFCCDPRLNGVPFEGIWLGGDFLSHRFGTGRELLSTAPTACGGASRGSPLPFSAKLFLALPEDLDEAERTAVESQAADFERQWRARETPAAIQFDPVQSDELILPEDVLEAFRTRDLVGIYGHHDYDANAPASSGYRLSGGRTFTAQQLLEGFGPGQVAPRLVFSLCCESAITRGWEETWPASKQLYGMVDAAKRIGVEHYIGTLVRIPALRTVGVFHSFFHALANGYSVGEALRRARMSFRQNGTNPSDGGTILGLALTLYGDPSAALVSRSGHSTAEVHAPACEGRTQDGFCGKAVAPQDPGYALRLCPDHYSPECCGAGHVLAPGSSVKRCARCQNAVCLKCSGWGRESPLCVEHCCYDGHEIVAGIRKLCSDPQARHPGEKRSICPLDEGWLRGLCRDCLRC
;
A
#
# COMPACT_ATOMS: atom_id res chain seq x y z
N MET A 1 13.01 -4.60 7.12
CA MET A 1 12.35 -4.03 5.93
C MET A 1 12.17 -2.54 6.16
N ASN A 2 12.52 -1.76 5.16
CA ASN A 2 12.53 -0.32 5.27
C ASN A 2 11.52 0.26 4.28
N THR A 3 10.78 1.27 4.72
CA THR A 3 10.00 2.16 3.86
C THR A 3 10.84 3.39 3.61
N LEU A 4 11.11 3.67 2.34
CA LEU A 4 11.79 4.90 1.95
C LEU A 4 10.73 5.99 1.72
N LEU A 5 10.76 7.04 2.55
CA LEU A 5 9.93 8.23 2.40
C LEU A 5 10.73 9.28 1.64
N LEU A 6 10.23 9.70 0.49
CA LEU A 6 10.87 10.71 -0.35
C LEU A 6 10.01 11.96 -0.34
N HIS A 7 10.40 12.97 0.46
CA HIS A 7 9.65 14.22 0.55
C HIS A 7 10.10 15.18 -0.55
N TYR A 8 9.22 15.45 -1.50
CA TYR A 8 9.49 16.39 -2.59
C TYR A 8 8.74 17.70 -2.36
N ALA A 9 9.47 18.82 -2.36
CA ALA A 9 8.92 20.15 -2.19
C ALA A 9 9.47 21.11 -3.24
N LEU A 10 8.70 22.13 -3.63
CA LEU A 10 9.15 23.17 -4.55
C LEU A 10 9.63 24.42 -3.79
N GLU A 11 10.80 24.96 -4.14
CA GLU A 11 11.39 26.16 -3.51
C GLU A 11 10.57 27.44 -3.76
N SER A 12 9.85 27.52 -4.89
CA SER A 12 9.07 28.70 -5.31
C SER A 12 7.77 28.28 -6.02
N PRO A 13 6.69 29.09 -5.95
CA PRO A 13 5.43 28.87 -6.67
C PRO A 13 5.50 28.93 -8.21
N GLY A 14 6.54 29.55 -8.78
CA GLY A 14 6.64 29.74 -10.24
C GLY A 14 6.97 28.48 -11.06
N ALA A 15 6.77 28.55 -12.37
CA ALA A 15 7.07 27.49 -13.34
C ALA A 15 8.56 27.07 -13.38
N ASP A 16 9.46 27.98 -12.99
CA ASP A 16 10.90 27.71 -12.85
C ASP A 16 11.30 27.34 -11.40
N GLY A 17 10.32 26.91 -10.60
CA GLY A 17 10.55 26.41 -9.26
C GLY A 17 11.50 25.21 -9.27
N TRP A 18 12.49 25.24 -8.38
CA TRP A 18 13.38 24.12 -8.16
C TRP A 18 12.72 23.06 -7.28
N VAL A 19 12.85 21.80 -7.69
CA VAL A 19 12.44 20.64 -6.90
C VAL A 19 13.52 20.31 -5.88
N ASN A 20 13.12 20.19 -4.62
CA ASN A 20 13.95 19.76 -3.51
C ASN A 20 13.50 18.38 -3.05
N LEU A 21 14.45 17.56 -2.61
CA LEU A 21 14.18 16.26 -1.99
C LEU A 21 14.72 16.21 -0.57
N ILE A 22 13.90 15.73 0.34
CA ILE A 22 14.25 15.39 1.72
C ILE A 22 13.91 13.90 1.93
N PRO A 23 14.88 12.99 1.75
CA PRO A 23 14.65 11.58 1.96
C PRO A 23 14.75 11.23 3.45
N MET A 24 13.81 10.40 3.88
CA MET A 24 13.76 9.82 5.21
C MET A 24 13.59 8.30 5.09
N ILE A 25 14.34 7.53 5.86
CA ILE A 25 14.21 6.08 5.88
C ILE A 25 13.41 5.72 7.13
N ARG A 26 12.19 5.20 6.94
CA ARG A 26 11.40 4.60 8.02
C ARG A 26 11.81 3.14 8.14
N ARG A 27 12.54 2.80 9.19
CA ARG A 27 12.93 1.43 9.49
C ARG A 27 11.73 0.63 10.01
N ASN A 28 11.85 -0.69 9.98
CA ASN A 28 10.85 -1.64 10.51
C ASN A 28 10.47 -1.44 11.98
N ASP A 29 11.31 -0.77 12.78
CA ASP A 29 11.02 -0.41 14.17
C ASP A 29 10.30 0.96 14.31
N GLY A 30 9.87 1.54 13.19
CA GLY A 30 9.21 2.84 13.12
C GLY A 30 10.18 4.03 13.20
N ARG A 31 11.48 3.80 13.44
CA ARG A 31 12.44 4.92 13.54
C ARG A 31 12.66 5.55 12.18
N LEU A 32 12.55 6.88 12.16
CA LEU A 32 12.90 7.70 11.02
C LEU A 32 14.39 8.05 11.09
N VAL A 33 15.13 7.71 10.04
CA VAL A 33 16.53 8.09 9.87
C VAL A 33 16.58 9.12 8.75
N PHE A 34 16.99 10.33 9.11
CA PHE A 34 17.24 11.40 8.15
C PHE A 34 18.57 11.15 7.44
N SER A 35 18.58 11.28 6.10
CA SER A 35 19.82 11.19 5.31
C SER A 35 20.42 12.59 5.15
N ARG A 36 19.99 13.35 4.14
CA ARG A 36 20.40 14.72 3.85
C ARG A 36 19.40 15.39 2.91
N THR A 37 19.28 16.70 2.98
CA THR A 37 18.48 17.46 2.00
C THR A 37 19.25 17.61 0.70
N TYR A 38 18.57 17.38 -0.43
CA TYR A 38 19.07 17.60 -1.77
C TYR A 38 18.33 18.79 -2.39
N PRO A 39 18.89 20.01 -2.30
CA PRO A 39 18.27 21.16 -2.91
C PRO A 39 18.46 21.12 -4.42
N ARG A 40 17.49 21.69 -5.16
CA ARG A 40 17.62 22.00 -6.59
C ARG A 40 17.99 20.81 -7.47
N LEU A 41 17.28 19.69 -7.29
CA LEU A 41 17.44 18.49 -8.11
C LEU A 41 17.20 18.76 -9.59
N CYS A 42 16.07 19.39 -9.89
CA CYS A 42 15.66 19.74 -11.25
C CYS A 42 14.72 20.94 -11.24
N VAL A 43 14.54 21.55 -12.41
CA VAL A 43 13.56 22.60 -12.64
C VAL A 43 12.21 21.95 -12.95
N LYS A 44 11.12 22.46 -12.37
CA LYS A 44 9.75 21.92 -12.53
C LYS A 44 9.36 21.74 -14.00
N SER A 45 9.59 22.74 -14.85
CA SER A 45 9.25 22.68 -16.28
C SER A 45 9.90 21.52 -17.04
N LYS A 46 11.16 21.19 -16.76
CA LYS A 46 11.87 20.04 -17.34
C LYS A 46 11.26 18.71 -16.88
N LEU A 47 10.90 18.64 -15.60
CA LEU A 47 10.27 17.47 -15.02
C LEU A 47 8.87 17.25 -15.60
N GLU A 48 8.10 18.33 -15.78
CA GLU A 48 6.77 18.31 -16.41
C GLU A 48 6.83 17.85 -17.87
N ASP A 49 7.80 18.33 -18.65
CA ASP A 49 7.99 17.86 -20.04
C ASP A 49 8.26 16.34 -20.08
N THR A 50 9.21 15.89 -19.26
CA THR A 50 9.57 14.46 -19.17
C THR A 50 8.38 13.61 -18.74
N SER A 51 7.65 14.06 -17.71
CA SER A 51 6.45 13.41 -17.18
C SER A 51 5.33 13.35 -18.22
N GLY A 52 5.07 14.45 -18.92
CA GLY A 52 4.06 14.52 -19.96
C GLY A 52 4.37 13.60 -21.14
N ARG A 53 5.64 13.53 -21.56
CA ARG A 53 6.09 12.55 -22.56
C ARG A 53 5.88 11.12 -22.09
N PHE A 54 6.26 10.81 -20.85
CA PHE A 54 6.08 9.47 -20.28
C PHE A 54 4.61 9.04 -20.31
N VAL A 55 3.70 9.86 -19.76
CA VAL A 55 2.26 9.56 -19.72
C VAL A 55 1.67 9.42 -21.11
N ARG A 56 2.05 10.27 -22.07
CA ARG A 56 1.62 10.14 -23.48
C ARG A 56 2.12 8.84 -24.10
N THR A 57 3.35 8.43 -23.84
CA THR A 57 3.89 7.16 -24.34
C THR A 57 3.16 5.96 -23.73
N VAL A 58 2.85 5.96 -22.44
CA VAL A 58 2.02 4.90 -21.82
C VAL A 58 0.64 4.86 -22.47
N SER A 59 -0.01 6.02 -22.63
CA SER A 59 -1.33 6.10 -23.27
C SER A 59 -1.31 5.60 -24.72
N ALA A 60 -0.31 5.98 -25.50
CA ALA A 60 -0.15 5.53 -26.89
C ALA A 60 0.12 4.02 -26.96
N ALA A 61 0.94 3.48 -26.05
CA ALA A 61 1.22 2.06 -25.98
C ALA A 61 -0.03 1.24 -25.64
N ILE A 62 -0.84 1.71 -24.68
CA ILE A 62 -2.11 1.07 -24.34
C ILE A 62 -3.10 1.15 -25.50
N HIS A 63 -3.20 2.30 -26.17
CA HIS A 63 -4.05 2.43 -27.35
C HIS A 63 -3.64 1.48 -28.47
N ALA A 64 -2.33 1.28 -28.69
CA ALA A 64 -1.79 0.36 -29.68
C ALA A 64 -2.08 -1.12 -29.36
N MET A 65 -2.33 -1.49 -28.10
CA MET A 65 -2.76 -2.85 -27.75
C MET A 65 -4.16 -3.18 -28.30
N GLY A 66 -4.99 -2.17 -28.56
CA GLY A 66 -6.37 -2.32 -29.01
C GLY A 66 -7.27 -3.05 -28.01
N SER A 67 -8.50 -3.32 -28.44
CA SER A 67 -9.50 -4.08 -27.67
C SER A 67 -9.04 -5.48 -27.31
N SER A 68 -8.39 -6.20 -28.23
CA SER A 68 -7.92 -7.58 -28.01
C SER A 68 -6.68 -7.70 -27.09
N VAL A 69 -6.11 -6.57 -26.65
CA VAL A 69 -4.92 -6.49 -25.80
C VAL A 69 -3.74 -7.28 -26.36
N ASP A 70 -3.30 -6.89 -27.56
CA ASP A 70 -2.04 -7.39 -28.13
C ASP A 70 -0.84 -6.77 -27.41
N LEU A 71 -0.28 -7.52 -26.46
CA LEU A 71 0.88 -7.10 -25.68
C LEU A 71 2.15 -6.94 -26.54
N GLN A 72 2.23 -7.60 -27.72
CA GLN A 72 3.39 -7.47 -28.60
C GLN A 72 3.42 -6.11 -29.28
N SER A 73 2.25 -5.60 -29.69
CA SER A 73 2.11 -4.26 -30.25
C SER A 73 2.54 -3.15 -29.28
N ALA A 74 2.42 -3.37 -27.97
CA ALA A 74 2.90 -2.41 -26.97
C ALA A 74 4.40 -2.52 -26.65
N ALA A 75 5.03 -3.67 -26.92
CA ALA A 75 6.44 -3.89 -26.61
C ALA A 75 7.37 -2.91 -27.33
N VAL A 76 6.98 -2.39 -28.49
CA VAL A 76 7.75 -1.39 -29.25
C VAL A 76 7.92 -0.07 -28.51
N PHE A 77 7.01 0.26 -27.59
CA PHE A 77 7.08 1.49 -26.77
C PHE A 77 7.99 1.33 -25.55
N TYR A 78 8.35 0.08 -25.21
CA TYR A 78 9.06 -0.23 -23.98
C TYR A 78 10.42 0.48 -23.89
N GLY A 79 11.19 0.50 -24.98
CA GLY A 79 12.50 1.17 -25.02
C GLY A 79 12.42 2.68 -24.73
N GLU A 80 11.42 3.36 -25.26
CA GLU A 80 11.20 4.80 -24.98
C GLU A 80 10.73 5.02 -23.54
N LEU A 81 9.88 4.14 -23.00
CA LEU A 81 9.45 4.21 -21.60
C LEU A 81 10.62 3.97 -20.63
N GLN A 82 11.51 3.03 -20.91
CA GLN A 82 12.73 2.83 -20.12
C GLN A 82 13.63 4.06 -20.15
N ARG A 83 13.80 4.67 -21.34
CA ARG A 83 14.60 5.88 -21.50
C ARG A 83 14.01 7.05 -20.70
N LEU A 84 12.72 7.32 -20.86
CA LEU A 84 12.01 8.36 -20.09
C LEU A 84 12.00 8.08 -18.59
N GLY A 85 11.80 6.82 -18.19
CA GLY A 85 11.87 6.41 -16.78
C GLY A 85 13.26 6.60 -16.18
N SER A 86 14.31 6.40 -16.99
CA SER A 86 15.69 6.67 -16.59
C SER A 86 15.93 8.17 -16.45
N ASP A 87 15.42 8.98 -17.39
CA ASP A 87 15.48 10.44 -17.32
C ASP A 87 14.78 10.98 -16.08
N LEU A 88 13.61 10.42 -15.71
CA LEU A 88 12.92 10.74 -14.46
C LEU A 88 13.77 10.38 -13.24
N GLY A 89 14.37 9.19 -13.24
CA GLY A 89 15.29 8.75 -12.18
C GLY A 89 16.46 9.72 -11.99
N GLN A 90 17.11 10.15 -13.07
CA GLN A 90 18.22 11.11 -13.01
C GLN A 90 17.79 12.49 -12.50
N GLN A 91 16.55 12.90 -12.77
CA GLN A 91 16.02 14.19 -12.33
C GLN A 91 15.55 14.19 -10.87
N LEU A 92 15.07 13.05 -10.37
CA LEU A 92 14.39 12.96 -9.06
C LEU A 92 15.24 12.26 -8.00
N LEU A 93 16.13 11.35 -8.39
CA LEU A 93 16.90 10.52 -7.46
C LEU A 93 18.39 10.84 -7.56
N PRO A 94 18.97 11.47 -6.52
CA PRO A 94 20.41 11.49 -6.33
C PRO A 94 21.01 10.08 -6.38
N ALA A 95 22.25 9.96 -6.84
CA ALA A 95 22.93 8.67 -6.99
C ALA A 95 22.94 7.83 -5.69
N GLU A 96 23.06 8.46 -4.52
CA GLU A 96 22.98 7.78 -3.22
C GLU A 96 21.59 7.16 -3.00
N MET A 97 20.52 7.88 -3.32
CA MET A 97 19.14 7.38 -3.15
C MET A 97 18.83 6.28 -4.17
N ALA A 98 19.31 6.43 -5.41
CA ALA A 98 19.26 5.36 -6.39
C ALA A 98 20.00 4.11 -5.88
N GLY A 99 21.18 4.27 -5.26
CA GLY A 99 21.93 3.19 -4.62
C GLY A 99 21.15 2.49 -3.50
N LEU A 100 20.48 3.25 -2.62
CA LEU A 100 19.62 2.67 -1.58
C LEU A 100 18.43 1.90 -2.14
N LEU A 101 17.86 2.35 -3.26
CA LEU A 101 16.80 1.64 -3.96
C LEU A 101 17.31 0.40 -4.73
N LEU A 102 18.62 0.20 -4.82
CA LEU A 102 19.19 -1.06 -5.29
C LEU A 102 19.44 -2.06 -4.15
N ASP A 103 19.28 -1.65 -2.90
CA ASP A 103 19.36 -2.52 -1.72
C ASP A 103 18.06 -3.34 -1.56
N ASP A 104 18.21 -4.64 -1.26
CA ASP A 104 17.10 -5.57 -1.05
C ASP A 104 16.29 -5.33 0.24
N GLU A 105 16.75 -4.42 1.11
CA GLU A 105 16.04 -4.06 2.34
C GLU A 105 14.82 -3.15 2.13
N VAL A 106 14.77 -2.39 1.03
CA VAL A 106 13.64 -1.50 0.72
C VAL A 106 12.51 -2.31 0.11
N ARG A 107 11.30 -2.16 0.65
CA ARG A 107 10.09 -2.80 0.10
C ARG A 107 9.04 -1.82 -0.35
N HIS A 108 9.03 -0.66 0.30
CA HIS A 108 8.04 0.37 0.05
C HIS A 108 8.72 1.70 -0.23
N VAL A 109 8.13 2.46 -1.15
CA VAL A 109 8.55 3.83 -1.44
C VAL A 109 7.32 4.71 -1.39
N THR A 110 7.34 5.66 -0.46
CA THR A 110 6.28 6.66 -0.32
C THR A 110 6.78 8.00 -0.82
N PHE A 111 6.10 8.54 -1.81
CA PHE A 111 6.36 9.88 -2.34
C PHE A 111 5.51 10.89 -1.58
N CYS A 112 6.12 11.60 -0.63
CA CYS A 112 5.45 12.68 0.09
C CYS A 112 5.63 13.97 -0.71
N CYS A 113 4.73 14.24 -1.66
CA CYS A 113 4.94 15.28 -2.66
C CYS A 113 4.07 16.52 -2.44
N ASP A 114 4.64 17.67 -2.76
CA ASP A 114 3.88 18.89 -3.05
C ASP A 114 2.78 18.59 -4.09
N PRO A 115 1.53 19.05 -3.90
CA PRO A 115 0.43 18.83 -4.87
C PRO A 115 0.79 19.23 -6.30
N ARG A 116 1.68 20.22 -6.48
CA ARG A 116 2.20 20.68 -7.78
C ARG A 116 3.05 19.65 -8.53
N LEU A 117 3.44 18.58 -7.87
CA LEU A 117 4.19 17.47 -8.44
C LEU A 117 3.32 16.23 -8.62
N ASN A 118 2.01 16.33 -8.43
CA ASN A 118 1.14 15.16 -8.55
C ASN A 118 1.10 14.58 -9.98
N GLY A 119 1.31 15.41 -11.01
CA GLY A 119 1.41 14.95 -12.39
C GLY A 119 2.65 14.09 -12.70
N VAL A 120 3.61 13.98 -11.78
CA VAL A 120 4.85 13.21 -11.97
C VAL A 120 4.58 11.71 -11.82
N PRO A 121 4.92 10.87 -12.82
CA PRO A 121 4.72 9.43 -12.75
C PRO A 121 5.90 8.77 -12.01
N PHE A 122 6.00 8.99 -10.70
CA PHE A 122 7.07 8.43 -9.86
C PHE A 122 7.20 6.91 -9.97
N GLU A 123 6.06 6.23 -10.16
CA GLU A 123 5.92 4.79 -10.41
C GLU A 123 6.69 4.32 -11.65
N GLY A 124 6.90 5.22 -12.61
CA GLY A 124 7.58 5.02 -13.89
C GLY A 124 9.09 5.26 -13.87
N ILE A 125 9.69 5.53 -12.71
CA ILE A 125 11.15 5.62 -12.61
C ILE A 125 11.78 4.26 -12.93
N TRP A 126 12.76 4.24 -13.84
CA TRP A 126 13.49 3.02 -14.22
C TRP A 126 14.75 2.86 -13.38
N LEU A 127 14.94 1.69 -12.74
CA LEU A 127 16.09 1.40 -11.87
C LEU A 127 17.02 0.32 -12.44
N GLY A 128 17.25 0.35 -13.75
CA GLY A 128 18.20 -0.53 -14.44
C GLY A 128 17.67 -1.93 -14.77
N GLY A 129 16.81 -2.50 -13.92
CA GLY A 129 16.22 -3.83 -14.14
C GLY A 129 14.70 -3.81 -14.38
N ASP A 130 13.97 -2.95 -13.67
CA ASP A 130 12.52 -2.83 -13.80
C ASP A 130 12.08 -1.43 -13.35
N PHE A 131 10.82 -1.08 -13.60
CA PHE A 131 10.21 0.14 -13.10
C PHE A 131 9.99 0.05 -11.59
N LEU A 132 10.09 1.20 -10.91
CA LEU A 132 9.99 1.31 -9.46
C LEU A 132 8.73 0.62 -8.91
N SER A 133 7.59 0.85 -9.56
CA SER A 133 6.28 0.29 -9.20
C SER A 133 6.13 -1.22 -9.34
N HIS A 134 7.05 -1.88 -10.04
CA HIS A 134 7.08 -3.33 -10.22
C HIS A 134 8.11 -3.98 -9.28
N ARG A 135 9.09 -3.21 -8.80
CA ARG A 135 10.07 -3.65 -7.79
C ARG A 135 9.59 -3.44 -6.35
N PHE A 136 8.88 -2.35 -6.10
CA PHE A 136 8.49 -1.93 -4.74
C PHE A 136 6.98 -1.66 -4.64
N GLY A 137 6.46 -1.76 -3.42
CA GLY A 137 5.16 -1.19 -3.10
C GLY A 137 5.26 0.34 -3.08
N THR A 138 4.76 0.98 -4.13
CA THR A 138 4.85 2.44 -4.30
C THR A 138 3.53 3.11 -3.97
N GLY A 139 3.58 4.24 -3.27
CA GLY A 139 2.42 5.09 -3.02
C GLY A 139 2.81 6.56 -2.92
N ARG A 140 1.84 7.46 -3.03
CA ARG A 140 2.03 8.90 -2.90
C ARG A 140 1.14 9.48 -1.80
N GLU A 141 1.70 10.39 -1.03
CA GLU A 141 1.02 11.17 -0.01
C GLU A 141 1.19 12.64 -0.35
N LEU A 142 0.08 13.35 -0.49
CA LEU A 142 0.13 14.77 -0.81
C LEU A 142 0.38 15.57 0.46
N LEU A 143 1.35 16.47 0.41
CA LEU A 143 1.64 17.39 1.50
C LEU A 143 0.47 18.38 1.63
N SER A 144 -0.35 18.20 2.65
CA SER A 144 -1.46 19.09 3.01
C SER A 144 -1.14 19.82 4.31
N THR A 145 -1.32 21.14 4.32
CA THR A 145 -1.35 21.93 5.57
C THR A 145 -2.75 22.03 6.16
N ALA A 146 -3.80 21.68 5.40
CA ALA A 146 -5.18 21.76 5.86
C ALA A 146 -5.57 20.48 6.62
N PRO A 147 -6.26 20.59 7.76
CA PRO A 147 -6.92 19.45 8.37
C PRO A 147 -7.93 18.86 7.39
N THR A 148 -7.95 17.53 7.25
CA THR A 148 -9.01 16.83 6.52
C THR A 148 -10.36 17.17 7.15
N ALA A 149 -11.32 17.66 6.35
CA ALA A 149 -12.60 18.20 6.83
C ALA A 149 -13.44 17.15 7.60
N CYS A 150 -13.32 15.88 7.22
CA CYS A 150 -13.86 14.74 7.95
C CYS A 150 -12.76 14.15 8.85
N GLY A 151 -12.53 14.79 10.01
CA GLY A 151 -11.46 14.42 10.93
C GLY A 151 -11.58 12.97 11.44
N GLY A 152 -10.58 12.15 11.13
CA GLY A 152 -9.89 11.20 12.02
C GLY A 152 -10.67 10.04 12.65
N ALA A 153 -11.98 9.92 12.43
CA ALA A 153 -12.72 8.75 12.90
C ALA A 153 -12.37 7.56 12.01
N SER A 154 -11.32 6.83 12.39
CA SER A 154 -11.05 5.52 11.81
C SER A 154 -12.22 4.60 12.15
N ARG A 155 -12.72 3.89 11.13
CA ARG A 155 -13.69 2.83 11.38
C ARG A 155 -12.92 1.75 12.15
N GLY A 156 -13.22 1.63 13.44
CA GLY A 156 -12.89 0.44 14.22
C GLY A 156 -13.70 -0.73 13.69
N SER A 157 -13.46 -1.14 12.45
CA SER A 157 -14.24 -2.15 11.76
C SER A 157 -13.81 -3.51 12.30
N PRO A 158 -14.72 -4.21 13.00
CA PRO A 158 -14.47 -5.59 13.35
C PRO A 158 -14.32 -6.38 12.05
N LEU A 159 -13.44 -7.39 12.06
CA LEU A 159 -13.36 -8.32 10.95
C LEU A 159 -14.64 -9.17 10.87
N PRO A 160 -15.03 -9.61 9.67
CA PRO A 160 -14.34 -9.39 8.39
C PRO A 160 -14.55 -7.99 7.81
N PHE A 161 -13.59 -7.47 7.05
CA PHE A 161 -13.78 -6.23 6.29
C PHE A 161 -14.86 -6.43 5.23
N SER A 162 -15.85 -5.56 5.22
CA SER A 162 -16.91 -5.55 4.21
C SER A 162 -16.41 -4.92 2.90
N ALA A 163 -16.64 -5.60 1.79
CA ALA A 163 -16.21 -5.17 0.46
C ALA A 163 -17.36 -5.19 -0.54
N LYS A 164 -17.43 -4.18 -1.41
CA LYS A 164 -18.35 -4.14 -2.55
C LYS A 164 -17.55 -3.92 -3.83
N LEU A 165 -17.83 -4.72 -4.86
CA LEU A 165 -17.28 -4.55 -6.20
C LEU A 165 -18.40 -4.20 -7.18
N PHE A 166 -18.21 -3.11 -7.91
CA PHE A 166 -19.09 -2.67 -9.00
C PHE A 166 -18.43 -2.93 -10.34
N LEU A 167 -19.17 -3.53 -11.28
CA LEU A 167 -18.82 -3.56 -12.69
C LEU A 167 -19.75 -2.61 -13.44
N ALA A 168 -19.36 -1.35 -13.53
CA ALA A 168 -20.05 -0.34 -14.35
C ALA A 168 -19.60 -0.50 -15.81
N LEU A 169 -20.12 -1.54 -16.47
CA LEU A 169 -19.75 -1.88 -17.84
C LEU A 169 -20.25 -0.80 -18.82
N PRO A 170 -19.38 -0.25 -19.66
CA PRO A 170 -19.75 0.70 -20.70
C PRO A 170 -20.80 0.14 -21.66
N GLU A 171 -21.66 1.01 -22.20
CA GLU A 171 -22.61 0.64 -23.26
C GLU A 171 -21.92 0.41 -24.61
N ASP A 172 -20.72 0.97 -24.81
CA ASP A 172 -19.91 0.88 -26.02
C ASP A 172 -18.92 -0.30 -26.03
N LEU A 173 -18.88 -1.13 -24.98
CA LEU A 173 -18.21 -2.42 -25.05
C LEU A 173 -18.95 -3.34 -26.02
N ASP A 174 -18.21 -4.04 -26.87
CA ASP A 174 -18.82 -5.09 -27.69
C ASP A 174 -19.28 -6.27 -26.82
N GLU A 175 -20.19 -7.08 -27.37
CA GLU A 175 -20.82 -8.18 -26.63
C GLU A 175 -19.81 -9.25 -26.16
N ALA A 176 -18.73 -9.46 -26.93
CA ALA A 176 -17.70 -10.43 -26.59
C ALA A 176 -16.84 -9.92 -25.43
N GLU A 177 -16.47 -8.63 -25.44
CA GLU A 177 -15.78 -7.96 -24.35
C GLU A 177 -16.60 -7.96 -23.07
N ARG A 178 -17.90 -7.61 -23.17
CA ARG A 178 -18.85 -7.65 -22.04
C ARG A 178 -18.90 -9.03 -21.41
N THR A 179 -19.19 -10.06 -22.22
CA THR A 179 -19.27 -11.45 -21.77
C THR A 179 -17.97 -11.90 -21.10
N ALA A 180 -16.81 -11.52 -21.65
CA ALA A 180 -15.51 -11.87 -21.10
C ALA A 180 -15.26 -11.22 -19.72
N VAL A 181 -15.67 -9.97 -19.54
CA VAL A 181 -15.54 -9.28 -18.24
C VAL A 181 -16.47 -9.89 -17.20
N GLU A 182 -17.73 -10.12 -17.55
CA GLU A 182 -18.72 -10.77 -16.67
C GLU A 182 -18.26 -12.17 -16.25
N SER A 183 -17.75 -12.96 -17.20
CA SER A 183 -17.17 -14.27 -16.91
C SER A 183 -15.98 -14.18 -15.96
N GLN A 184 -15.08 -13.21 -16.13
CA GLN A 184 -13.95 -13.01 -15.20
C GLN A 184 -14.43 -12.60 -13.81
N ALA A 185 -15.50 -11.83 -13.69
CA ALA A 185 -16.04 -11.43 -12.41
C ALA A 185 -16.75 -12.59 -11.70
N ALA A 186 -17.54 -13.39 -12.42
CA ALA A 186 -18.13 -14.63 -11.90
C ALA A 186 -17.04 -15.62 -11.46
N ASP A 187 -15.94 -15.70 -12.21
CA ASP A 187 -14.75 -16.48 -11.85
C ASP A 187 -14.10 -15.96 -10.57
N PHE A 188 -13.93 -14.64 -10.43
CA PHE A 188 -13.44 -14.03 -9.19
C PHE A 188 -14.33 -14.39 -8.00
N GLU A 189 -15.65 -14.23 -8.11
CA GLU A 189 -16.58 -14.56 -7.04
C GLU A 189 -16.52 -16.04 -6.65
N ARG A 190 -16.53 -16.93 -7.64
CA ARG A 190 -16.46 -18.38 -7.43
C ARG A 190 -15.16 -18.75 -6.72
N GLN A 191 -14.03 -18.22 -7.20
CA GLN A 191 -12.72 -18.46 -6.59
C GLN A 191 -12.65 -17.87 -5.18
N TRP A 192 -13.24 -16.70 -4.93
CA TRP A 192 -13.24 -16.08 -3.62
C TRP A 192 -14.05 -16.89 -2.61
N ARG A 193 -15.25 -17.34 -2.98
CA ARG A 193 -16.16 -18.15 -2.15
C ARG A 193 -15.61 -19.55 -1.88
N ALA A 194 -14.85 -20.13 -2.81
CA ALA A 194 -14.29 -21.47 -2.66
C ALA A 194 -13.09 -21.55 -1.71
N ARG A 195 -12.59 -20.42 -1.18
CA ARG A 195 -11.39 -20.42 -0.34
C ARG A 195 -11.66 -20.92 1.08
N GLU A 196 -10.75 -21.76 1.55
CA GLU A 196 -10.67 -22.23 2.95
C GLU A 196 -9.99 -21.23 3.90
N THR A 197 -9.45 -20.11 3.41
CA THR A 197 -8.80 -19.10 4.24
C THR A 197 -9.80 -18.38 5.15
N PRO A 198 -9.39 -17.93 6.36
CA PRO A 198 -10.21 -17.06 7.19
C PRO A 198 -10.60 -15.84 6.35
N ALA A 199 -11.89 -15.65 6.09
CA ALA A 199 -12.37 -14.63 5.18
C ALA A 199 -12.24 -13.24 5.83
N ALA A 200 -11.02 -12.76 6.03
CA ALA A 200 -10.75 -11.45 6.63
C ALA A 200 -11.32 -10.29 5.78
N ILE A 201 -11.69 -10.58 4.53
CA ILE A 201 -12.48 -9.71 3.65
C ILE A 201 -13.70 -10.50 3.16
N GLN A 202 -14.88 -9.94 3.36
CA GLN A 202 -16.15 -10.46 2.89
C GLN A 202 -16.69 -9.57 1.76
N PHE A 203 -16.83 -10.14 0.57
CA PHE A 203 -17.44 -9.47 -0.56
C PHE A 203 -18.96 -9.67 -0.57
N ASP A 204 -19.69 -8.57 -0.80
CA ASP A 204 -21.04 -8.66 -1.34
C ASP A 204 -21.02 -9.28 -2.74
N PRO A 205 -22.17 -9.78 -3.23
CA PRO A 205 -22.32 -10.09 -4.64
C PRO A 205 -21.89 -8.91 -5.53
N VAL A 206 -21.05 -9.22 -6.50
CA VAL A 206 -20.61 -8.31 -7.55
C VAL A 206 -21.85 -7.84 -8.31
N GLN A 207 -21.95 -6.54 -8.48
CA GLN A 207 -23.06 -5.92 -9.20
C GLN A 207 -22.59 -5.62 -10.62
N SER A 208 -23.11 -6.40 -11.59
CA SER A 208 -22.74 -6.33 -13.00
C SER A 208 -23.91 -6.08 -13.96
N ASP A 209 -25.13 -6.52 -13.59
CA ASP A 209 -26.24 -6.69 -14.56
C ASP A 209 -27.41 -5.71 -14.33
N GLU A 210 -27.46 -5.04 -13.19
CA GLU A 210 -28.56 -4.13 -12.84
C GLU A 210 -28.17 -2.66 -13.07
N LEU A 211 -29.19 -1.81 -13.20
CA LEU A 211 -29.05 -0.36 -13.20
C LEU A 211 -28.28 0.07 -11.93
N ILE A 212 -26.95 0.25 -12.02
CA ILE A 212 -26.14 0.78 -10.93
C ILE A 212 -26.48 2.25 -10.81
N LEU A 213 -27.02 2.64 -9.67
CA LEU A 213 -27.44 3.99 -9.40
C LEU A 213 -26.32 4.77 -8.67
N PRO A 214 -26.23 6.10 -8.86
CA PRO A 214 -25.31 6.93 -8.08
C PRO A 214 -25.45 6.74 -6.57
N GLU A 215 -26.67 6.53 -6.09
CA GLU A 215 -26.98 6.23 -4.68
C GLU A 215 -26.42 4.89 -4.21
N ASP A 216 -26.35 3.85 -5.06
CA ASP A 216 -25.75 2.56 -4.70
C ASP A 216 -24.24 2.71 -4.46
N VAL A 217 -23.58 3.46 -5.34
CA VAL A 217 -22.16 3.76 -5.22
C VAL A 217 -21.90 4.57 -3.96
N LEU A 218 -22.66 5.64 -3.73
CA LEU A 218 -22.53 6.46 -2.53
C LEU A 218 -22.77 5.64 -1.24
N GLU A 219 -23.77 4.78 -1.24
CA GLU A 219 -24.06 3.92 -0.09
C GLU A 219 -22.92 2.93 0.18
N ALA A 220 -22.31 2.37 -0.85
CA ALA A 220 -21.12 1.54 -0.68
C ALA A 220 -19.95 2.33 -0.08
N PHE A 221 -19.71 3.56 -0.51
CA PHE A 221 -18.72 4.44 0.13
C PHE A 221 -19.06 4.68 1.61
N ARG A 222 -20.33 4.85 1.96
CA ARG A 222 -20.75 5.11 3.34
C ARG A 222 -20.78 3.88 4.22
N THR A 223 -20.95 2.68 3.67
CA THR A 223 -21.19 1.47 4.47
C THR A 223 -20.11 0.43 4.37
N ARG A 224 -19.22 0.47 3.39
CA ARG A 224 -18.19 -0.56 3.17
C ARG A 224 -16.81 -0.10 3.58
N ASP A 225 -15.98 -1.07 3.97
CA ASP A 225 -14.59 -0.82 4.31
C ASP A 225 -13.72 -0.72 3.06
N LEU A 226 -14.05 -1.54 2.05
CA LEU A 226 -13.36 -1.63 0.76
C LEU A 226 -14.37 -1.44 -0.37
N VAL A 227 -14.04 -0.57 -1.32
CA VAL A 227 -14.86 -0.34 -2.52
C VAL A 227 -14.01 -0.58 -3.77
N GLY A 228 -14.38 -1.58 -4.57
CA GLY A 228 -13.83 -1.82 -5.89
C GLY A 228 -14.77 -1.28 -6.96
N ILE A 229 -14.25 -0.55 -7.93
CA ILE A 229 -15.04 -0.05 -9.06
C ILE A 229 -14.28 -0.34 -10.33
N TYR A 230 -14.96 -0.99 -11.26
CA TYR A 230 -14.50 -1.23 -12.61
C TYR A 230 -15.46 -0.56 -13.59
N GLY A 231 -14.95 0.15 -14.60
CA GLY A 231 -15.79 0.78 -15.59
C GLY A 231 -15.17 2.01 -16.24
N HIS A 232 -16.00 2.88 -16.80
CA HIS A 232 -15.55 4.17 -17.30
C HIS A 232 -15.56 5.25 -16.22
N HIS A 233 -14.59 6.16 -16.35
CA HIS A 233 -14.59 7.41 -15.62
C HIS A 233 -14.37 8.52 -16.63
N ASP A 234 -15.21 9.54 -16.53
CA ASP A 234 -15.16 10.73 -17.37
C ASP A 234 -14.46 11.83 -16.59
N TYR A 235 -13.27 12.21 -17.04
CA TYR A 235 -12.57 13.36 -16.51
C TYR A 235 -12.89 14.60 -17.36
N ASP A 236 -13.46 15.62 -16.72
CA ASP A 236 -13.70 16.94 -17.30
C ASP A 236 -12.73 17.95 -16.69
N ALA A 237 -11.73 18.37 -17.47
CA ALA A 237 -10.75 19.35 -17.02
C ALA A 237 -11.34 20.76 -16.78
N ASN A 238 -12.47 21.08 -17.42
CA ASN A 238 -13.15 22.38 -17.28
C ASN A 238 -14.14 22.37 -16.11
N ALA A 239 -14.70 21.20 -15.78
CA ALA A 239 -15.55 20.99 -14.61
C ALA A 239 -15.12 19.75 -13.80
N PRO A 240 -13.98 19.78 -13.09
CA PRO A 240 -13.46 18.58 -12.43
C PRO A 240 -14.39 18.04 -11.32
N ALA A 241 -15.22 18.89 -10.73
CA ALA A 241 -16.27 18.49 -9.78
C ALA A 241 -17.33 17.55 -10.41
N SER A 242 -17.57 17.70 -11.71
CA SER A 242 -18.49 16.88 -12.51
C SER A 242 -17.84 15.60 -13.05
N SER A 243 -16.52 15.43 -12.86
CA SER A 243 -15.83 14.18 -13.23
C SER A 243 -16.33 13.03 -12.36
N GLY A 244 -16.48 11.84 -12.93
CA GLY A 244 -17.13 10.75 -12.21
C GLY A 244 -17.13 9.41 -12.90
N TYR A 245 -17.64 8.39 -12.19
CA TYR A 245 -17.84 7.05 -12.75
C TYR A 245 -19.08 7.07 -13.63
N ARG A 246 -18.94 6.66 -14.89
CA ARG A 246 -20.08 6.48 -15.78
C ARG A 246 -20.78 5.17 -15.41
N LEU A 247 -22.08 5.26 -15.16
CA LEU A 247 -22.94 4.15 -14.76
C LEU A 247 -23.92 3.82 -15.89
N SER A 248 -24.59 2.68 -15.78
CA SER A 248 -25.63 2.23 -16.71
C SER A 248 -26.74 3.28 -16.91
N GLY A 249 -27.29 3.36 -18.12
CA GLY A 249 -28.40 4.26 -18.44
C GLY A 249 -27.97 5.73 -18.54
N GLY A 250 -26.74 5.99 -18.96
CA GLY A 250 -26.18 7.33 -19.16
C GLY A 250 -25.97 8.17 -17.89
N ARG A 251 -26.01 7.54 -16.70
CA ARG A 251 -25.84 8.26 -15.42
C ARG A 251 -24.36 8.38 -15.07
N THR A 252 -24.02 9.33 -14.20
CA THR A 252 -22.66 9.51 -13.69
C THR A 252 -22.70 9.74 -12.19
N PHE A 253 -21.84 9.04 -11.44
CA PHE A 253 -21.56 9.34 -10.04
C PHE A 253 -20.33 10.25 -9.94
N THR A 254 -20.54 11.53 -9.62
CA THR A 254 -19.53 12.58 -9.72
C THR A 254 -18.72 12.76 -8.43
N ALA A 255 -17.55 13.38 -8.55
CA ALA A 255 -16.70 13.79 -7.44
C ALA A 255 -17.45 14.73 -6.47
N GLN A 256 -18.28 15.63 -7.01
CA GLN A 256 -19.13 16.50 -6.21
C GLN A 256 -20.15 15.72 -5.39
N GLN A 257 -20.85 14.76 -5.99
CA GLN A 257 -21.80 13.90 -5.29
C GLN A 257 -21.11 13.09 -4.17
N LEU A 258 -19.88 12.62 -4.41
CA LEU A 258 -19.10 11.94 -3.38
C LEU A 258 -18.80 12.88 -2.21
N LEU A 259 -18.32 14.10 -2.46
CA LEU A 259 -17.99 15.05 -1.39
C LEU A 259 -19.25 15.47 -0.60
N GLU A 260 -20.32 15.85 -1.29
CA GLU A 260 -21.59 16.27 -0.67
C GLU A 260 -22.29 15.11 0.06
N GLY A 261 -22.00 13.88 -0.36
CA GLY A 261 -22.46 12.66 0.27
C GLY A 261 -21.84 12.38 1.64
N PHE A 262 -20.85 13.15 2.10
CA PHE A 262 -20.21 12.94 3.40
C PHE A 262 -20.37 14.15 4.32
N GLY A 263 -21.13 13.96 5.41
CA GLY A 263 -21.27 14.91 6.51
C GLY A 263 -20.29 14.64 7.66
N PRO A 264 -20.25 15.54 8.66
CA PRO A 264 -19.44 15.37 9.86
C PRO A 264 -19.71 14.04 10.57
N GLY A 265 -18.66 13.32 10.94
CA GLY A 265 -18.75 12.06 11.68
C GLY A 265 -19.04 10.82 10.82
N GLN A 266 -19.30 10.97 9.52
CA GLN A 266 -19.34 9.84 8.61
C GLN A 266 -17.93 9.33 8.32
N VAL A 267 -17.80 8.01 8.16
CA VAL A 267 -16.52 7.34 7.97
C VAL A 267 -16.45 6.78 6.56
N ALA A 268 -15.47 7.25 5.77
CA ALA A 268 -15.22 6.77 4.42
C ALA A 268 -14.63 5.35 4.41
N PRO A 269 -14.58 4.68 3.24
CA PRO A 269 -13.89 3.42 3.10
C PRO A 269 -12.39 3.61 3.36
N ARG A 270 -11.75 2.57 3.89
CA ARG A 270 -10.30 2.54 4.06
C ARG A 270 -9.60 2.47 2.71
N LEU A 271 -10.17 1.68 1.79
CA LEU A 271 -9.58 1.46 0.48
C LEU A 271 -10.63 1.62 -0.62
N VAL A 272 -10.30 2.43 -1.62
CA VAL A 272 -10.99 2.48 -2.90
C VAL A 272 -10.04 2.00 -3.98
N PHE A 273 -10.43 0.98 -4.74
CA PHE A 273 -9.70 0.52 -5.91
C PHE A 273 -10.55 0.75 -7.17
N SER A 274 -10.29 1.87 -7.83
CA SER A 274 -10.93 2.29 -9.08
C SER A 274 -10.09 1.90 -10.28
N LEU A 275 -10.44 0.79 -10.95
CA LEU A 275 -9.95 0.47 -12.29
C LEU A 275 -10.85 1.13 -13.34
N CYS A 276 -10.93 2.46 -13.26
CA CYS A 276 -11.64 3.28 -14.23
C CYS A 276 -10.68 4.23 -14.92
N CYS A 277 -10.89 4.48 -16.22
CA CYS A 277 -10.02 5.31 -17.05
C CYS A 277 -9.80 6.70 -16.44
N GLU A 278 -8.55 7.13 -16.29
CA GLU A 278 -8.20 8.48 -15.84
C GLU A 278 -8.74 8.85 -14.44
N SER A 279 -9.15 7.86 -13.63
CA SER A 279 -9.70 8.06 -12.28
C SER A 279 -8.67 8.60 -11.27
N ALA A 280 -7.38 8.51 -11.60
CA ALA A 280 -6.29 9.09 -10.82
C ALA A 280 -5.79 10.45 -11.32
N ILE A 281 -6.42 11.02 -12.37
CA ILE A 281 -6.06 12.35 -12.88
C ILE A 281 -6.65 13.45 -11.99
N THR A 282 -5.83 14.46 -11.74
CA THR A 282 -6.18 15.64 -10.94
C THR A 282 -5.44 16.86 -11.46
N ARG A 283 -5.68 17.23 -12.72
CA ARG A 283 -5.09 18.45 -13.29
C ARG A 283 -5.60 19.68 -12.54
N GLY A 284 -4.72 20.66 -12.33
CA GLY A 284 -5.06 21.90 -11.61
C GLY A 284 -5.05 21.78 -10.09
N TRP A 285 -4.83 20.57 -9.55
CA TRP A 285 -4.68 20.31 -8.10
C TRP A 285 -3.54 21.10 -7.44
N GLU A 286 -2.67 21.63 -8.28
CA GLU A 286 -1.34 22.12 -8.01
C GLU A 286 -1.35 23.50 -7.33
N GLU A 287 -2.25 24.41 -7.69
CA GLU A 287 -2.06 25.83 -7.34
C GLU A 287 -2.70 26.25 -6.01
N THR A 288 -3.84 25.64 -5.63
CA THR A 288 -4.64 26.15 -4.49
C THR A 288 -5.12 25.07 -3.52
N TRP A 289 -4.72 23.81 -3.70
CA TRP A 289 -5.07 22.75 -2.76
C TRP A 289 -4.16 22.74 -1.53
N PRO A 290 -4.69 22.38 -0.34
CA PRO A 290 -6.08 22.02 -0.02
C PRO A 290 -6.95 23.21 0.38
N ALA A 291 -6.39 24.42 0.41
CA ALA A 291 -7.07 25.61 0.89
C ALA A 291 -8.31 25.98 0.05
N SER A 292 -8.32 25.62 -1.23
CA SER A 292 -9.44 25.86 -2.12
C SER A 292 -10.60 24.90 -1.87
N LYS A 293 -11.82 25.47 -1.95
CA LYS A 293 -13.07 24.71 -2.01
C LYS A 293 -13.29 24.04 -3.37
N GLN A 294 -12.50 24.39 -4.38
CA GLN A 294 -12.57 23.76 -5.70
C GLN A 294 -12.18 22.28 -5.60
N LEU A 295 -12.98 21.44 -6.24
CA LEU A 295 -12.68 20.02 -6.45
C LEU A 295 -11.86 19.82 -7.72
N TYR A 296 -10.90 18.90 -7.69
CA TYR A 296 -10.00 18.58 -8.81
C TYR A 296 -10.20 17.20 -9.42
N GLY A 297 -11.29 16.51 -9.06
CA GLY A 297 -11.65 15.19 -9.58
C GLY A 297 -11.94 14.18 -8.46
N MET A 298 -12.08 12.91 -8.84
CA MET A 298 -12.53 11.84 -7.94
C MET A 298 -11.53 11.54 -6.82
N VAL A 299 -10.22 11.54 -7.09
CA VAL A 299 -9.21 11.34 -6.03
C VAL A 299 -9.26 12.43 -4.98
N ASP A 300 -9.40 13.70 -5.40
CA ASP A 300 -9.48 14.84 -4.47
C ASP A 300 -10.72 14.71 -3.57
N ALA A 301 -11.89 14.41 -4.16
CA ALA A 301 -13.10 14.14 -3.38
C ALA A 301 -12.90 12.99 -2.39
N ALA A 302 -12.36 11.85 -2.85
CA ALA A 302 -12.07 10.70 -1.99
C ALA A 302 -11.11 11.05 -0.83
N LYS A 303 -10.07 11.84 -1.09
CA LYS A 303 -9.14 12.28 -0.05
C LYS A 303 -9.76 13.24 0.94
N ARG A 304 -10.62 14.17 0.50
CA ARG A 304 -11.32 15.12 1.37
C ARG A 304 -12.30 14.43 2.32
N ILE A 305 -12.97 13.36 1.87
CA ILE A 305 -13.88 12.58 2.73
C ILE A 305 -13.14 11.59 3.65
N GLY A 306 -11.82 11.45 3.52
CA GLY A 306 -10.99 10.64 4.42
C GLY A 306 -10.65 9.23 3.93
N VAL A 307 -10.74 8.94 2.62
CA VAL A 307 -10.26 7.65 2.08
C VAL A 307 -8.75 7.53 2.27
N GLU A 308 -8.33 6.54 3.07
CA GLU A 308 -6.91 6.31 3.41
C GLU A 308 -6.10 5.92 2.17
N HIS A 309 -6.62 4.97 1.39
CA HIS A 309 -5.96 4.45 0.19
C HIS A 309 -6.88 4.55 -1.02
N TYR A 310 -6.46 5.29 -2.04
CA TYR A 310 -7.17 5.36 -3.31
C TYR A 310 -6.24 4.87 -4.41
N ILE A 311 -6.65 3.83 -5.13
CA ILE A 311 -5.95 3.32 -6.30
C ILE A 311 -6.77 3.69 -7.52
N GLY A 312 -6.12 4.32 -8.51
CA GLY A 312 -6.74 4.74 -9.76
C GLY A 312 -5.81 4.60 -10.95
N THR A 313 -6.27 5.02 -12.13
CA THR A 313 -5.47 5.00 -13.37
C THR A 313 -5.14 6.40 -13.89
N LEU A 314 -3.91 6.61 -14.36
CA LEU A 314 -3.45 7.89 -14.94
C LEU A 314 -3.86 8.07 -16.41
N VAL A 315 -4.23 6.98 -17.07
CA VAL A 315 -4.54 6.91 -18.50
C VAL A 315 -5.71 5.96 -18.70
N ARG A 316 -6.25 5.93 -19.92
CA ARG A 316 -7.23 4.91 -20.31
C ARG A 316 -6.58 3.52 -20.28
N ILE A 317 -7.33 2.53 -19.80
CA ILE A 317 -6.93 1.12 -19.72
C ILE A 317 -7.94 0.24 -20.47
N PRO A 318 -7.51 -0.84 -21.13
CA PRO A 318 -8.40 -1.72 -21.86
C PRO A 318 -9.24 -2.55 -20.90
N ALA A 319 -10.46 -2.92 -21.32
CA ALA A 319 -11.38 -3.66 -20.49
C ALA A 319 -10.91 -5.09 -20.20
N LEU A 320 -10.53 -5.80 -21.26
CA LEU A 320 -10.01 -7.16 -21.20
C LEU A 320 -8.69 -7.17 -20.39
N ARG A 321 -8.62 -8.02 -19.34
CA ARG A 321 -7.49 -8.23 -18.38
C ARG A 321 -7.53 -7.46 -17.05
N THR A 322 -8.49 -6.58 -16.84
CA THR A 322 -8.55 -5.74 -15.61
C THR A 322 -9.12 -6.47 -14.40
N VAL A 323 -10.09 -7.38 -14.58
CA VAL A 323 -10.71 -8.11 -13.46
C VAL A 323 -9.71 -9.05 -12.77
N GLY A 324 -8.79 -9.67 -13.53
CA GLY A 324 -7.72 -10.50 -12.97
C GLY A 324 -6.80 -9.74 -12.00
N VAL A 325 -6.69 -8.43 -12.14
CA VAL A 325 -5.89 -7.56 -11.26
C VAL A 325 -6.55 -7.38 -9.90
N PHE A 326 -7.88 -7.28 -9.84
CA PHE A 326 -8.61 -7.30 -8.57
C PHE A 326 -8.38 -8.59 -7.81
N HIS A 327 -8.43 -9.74 -8.50
CA HIS A 327 -8.16 -11.03 -7.86
C HIS A 327 -6.76 -11.06 -7.24
N SER A 328 -5.73 -10.71 -8.01
CA SER A 328 -4.34 -10.68 -7.53
C SER A 328 -4.14 -9.72 -6.35
N PHE A 329 -4.74 -8.53 -6.43
CA PHE A 329 -4.68 -7.50 -5.40
C PHE A 329 -5.35 -7.96 -4.10
N PHE A 330 -6.63 -8.30 -4.14
CA PHE A 330 -7.39 -8.65 -2.94
C PHE A 330 -6.92 -9.97 -2.33
N HIS A 331 -6.45 -10.92 -3.15
CA HIS A 331 -5.81 -12.12 -2.65
C HIS A 331 -4.53 -11.79 -1.87
N ALA A 332 -3.67 -10.91 -2.40
CA ALA A 332 -2.48 -10.49 -1.68
C ALA A 332 -2.84 -9.76 -0.38
N LEU A 333 -3.81 -8.85 -0.42
CA LEU A 333 -4.28 -8.12 0.75
C LEU A 333 -4.79 -9.08 1.83
N ALA A 334 -5.68 -10.03 1.49
CA ALA A 334 -6.22 -11.03 2.42
C ALA A 334 -5.15 -11.98 2.98
N ASN A 335 -4.02 -12.16 2.29
CA ASN A 335 -2.87 -12.93 2.76
C ASN A 335 -1.91 -12.14 3.65
N GLY A 336 -2.28 -10.91 4.01
CA GLY A 336 -1.54 -10.06 4.90
C GLY A 336 -0.45 -9.24 4.24
N TYR A 337 -0.43 -9.11 2.92
CA TYR A 337 0.46 -8.14 2.29
C TYR A 337 -0.07 -6.72 2.48
N SER A 338 0.84 -5.75 2.60
CA SER A 338 0.52 -4.32 2.59
C SER A 338 -0.18 -3.90 1.28
N VAL A 339 -0.91 -2.79 1.29
CA VAL A 339 -1.60 -2.23 0.11
C VAL A 339 -0.65 -2.03 -1.08
N GLY A 340 0.54 -1.48 -0.85
CA GLY A 340 1.53 -1.25 -1.91
C GLY A 340 2.07 -2.54 -2.51
N GLU A 341 2.37 -3.54 -1.68
CA GLU A 341 2.81 -4.87 -2.14
C GLU A 341 1.69 -5.63 -2.86
N ALA A 342 0.45 -5.51 -2.39
CA ALA A 342 -0.72 -6.06 -3.08
C ALA A 342 -0.88 -5.42 -4.46
N LEU A 343 -0.72 -4.10 -4.58
CA LEU A 343 -0.75 -3.41 -5.88
C LEU A 343 0.42 -3.81 -6.77
N ARG A 344 1.64 -3.94 -6.24
CA ARG A 344 2.80 -4.41 -7.00
C ARG A 344 2.54 -5.79 -7.60
N ARG A 345 2.01 -6.73 -6.82
CA ARG A 345 1.63 -8.07 -7.31
C ARG A 345 0.53 -8.01 -8.36
N ALA A 346 -0.45 -7.12 -8.17
CA ALA A 346 -1.50 -6.89 -9.14
C ALA A 346 -0.94 -6.37 -10.48
N ARG A 347 0.02 -5.44 -10.45
CA ARG A 347 0.75 -4.97 -11.66
C ARG A 347 1.50 -6.12 -12.33
N MET A 348 2.22 -6.93 -11.56
CA MET A 348 2.93 -8.10 -12.10
C MET A 348 2.00 -9.10 -12.77
N SER A 349 0.74 -9.21 -12.32
CA SER A 349 -0.24 -10.13 -12.90
C SER A 349 -0.68 -9.78 -14.32
N PHE A 350 -0.40 -8.55 -14.78
CA PHE A 350 -0.59 -8.21 -16.19
C PHE A 350 0.42 -8.89 -17.11
N ARG A 351 1.61 -9.25 -16.59
CA ARG A 351 2.67 -9.87 -17.39
C ARG A 351 2.30 -11.31 -17.72
N GLN A 352 2.54 -11.71 -18.97
CA GLN A 352 2.47 -13.14 -19.34
C GLN A 352 3.68 -13.89 -18.78
N ASN A 353 4.86 -13.28 -18.85
CA ASN A 353 6.04 -13.72 -18.13
C ASN A 353 6.32 -12.78 -16.95
N GLY A 354 5.89 -13.19 -15.74
CA GLY A 354 6.01 -12.38 -14.52
C GLY A 354 7.42 -11.85 -14.20
N THR A 355 8.45 -12.51 -14.73
CA THR A 355 9.86 -12.15 -14.51
C THR A 355 10.46 -11.28 -15.60
N ASN A 356 9.80 -11.12 -16.75
CA ASN A 356 10.30 -10.31 -17.86
C ASN A 356 9.81 -8.86 -17.74
N PRO A 357 10.70 -7.89 -17.43
CA PRO A 357 10.31 -6.49 -17.33
C PRO A 357 9.77 -5.93 -18.64
N SER A 358 10.27 -6.43 -19.79
CA SER A 358 9.89 -6.01 -21.15
C SER A 358 8.58 -6.61 -21.66
N ASP A 359 7.88 -7.40 -20.85
CA ASP A 359 6.54 -7.88 -21.16
C ASP A 359 5.58 -6.70 -21.32
N GLY A 360 4.74 -6.70 -22.37
CA GLY A 360 3.78 -5.63 -22.64
C GLY A 360 2.81 -5.38 -21.47
N GLY A 361 2.55 -6.39 -20.64
CA GLY A 361 1.75 -6.26 -19.42
C GLY A 361 2.34 -5.28 -18.40
N THR A 362 3.65 -5.06 -18.40
CA THR A 362 4.29 -4.03 -17.56
C THR A 362 3.71 -2.64 -17.80
N ILE A 363 3.37 -2.33 -19.06
CA ILE A 363 2.84 -1.01 -19.45
C ILE A 363 1.45 -0.77 -18.84
N LEU A 364 0.61 -1.81 -18.77
CA LEU A 364 -0.69 -1.74 -18.07
C LEU A 364 -0.50 -1.48 -16.57
N GLY A 365 0.49 -2.13 -15.95
CA GLY A 365 0.84 -1.92 -14.55
C GLY A 365 1.29 -0.49 -14.24
N LEU A 366 1.95 0.19 -15.19
CA LEU A 366 2.40 1.58 -15.06
C LEU A 366 1.25 2.59 -15.04
N ALA A 367 0.07 2.23 -15.56
CA ALA A 367 -1.10 3.12 -15.50
C ALA A 367 -1.63 3.28 -14.07
N LEU A 368 -1.36 2.33 -13.17
CA LEU A 368 -1.92 2.30 -11.82
C LEU A 368 -1.13 3.19 -10.86
N THR A 369 -1.85 3.99 -10.09
CA THR A 369 -1.32 4.90 -9.06
C THR A 369 -2.01 4.65 -7.73
N LEU A 370 -1.25 4.67 -6.63
CA LEU A 370 -1.76 4.55 -5.26
C LEU A 370 -1.56 5.87 -4.51
N TYR A 371 -2.64 6.51 -4.10
CA TYR A 371 -2.64 7.62 -3.15
C TYR A 371 -2.87 7.09 -1.73
N GLY A 372 -1.86 7.14 -0.87
CA GLY A 372 -1.87 6.65 0.51
C GLY A 372 -0.56 5.93 0.90
N ASP A 373 -0.43 5.54 2.16
CA ASP A 373 0.75 4.83 2.68
C ASP A 373 0.82 3.40 2.07
N PRO A 374 1.80 3.09 1.19
CA PRO A 374 1.94 1.77 0.58
C PRO A 374 2.34 0.68 1.58
N SER A 375 2.89 1.04 2.74
CA SER A 375 3.31 0.10 3.77
C SER A 375 2.19 -0.34 4.70
N ALA A 376 1.04 0.35 4.66
CA ALA A 376 -0.13 -0.02 5.45
C ALA A 376 -0.63 -1.42 5.07
N ALA A 377 -0.93 -2.24 6.06
CA ALA A 377 -1.59 -3.52 5.90
C ALA A 377 -2.93 -3.49 6.65
N LEU A 378 -3.97 -4.05 6.04
CA LEU A 378 -5.30 -4.09 6.66
C LEU A 378 -5.48 -5.35 7.52
N VAL A 379 -4.90 -6.47 7.08
CA VAL A 379 -4.95 -7.76 7.77
C VAL A 379 -3.56 -8.37 7.86
N SER A 380 -3.37 -9.26 8.82
CA SER A 380 -2.21 -10.14 8.92
C SER A 380 -2.45 -11.47 8.21
N ARG A 381 -1.39 -12.28 8.08
CA ARG A 381 -1.50 -13.63 7.49
C ARG A 381 -2.47 -14.56 8.23
N SER A 382 -2.62 -14.41 9.54
CA SER A 382 -3.59 -15.19 10.34
C SER A 382 -5.02 -14.65 10.22
N GLY A 383 -5.23 -13.57 9.46
CA GLY A 383 -6.53 -12.92 9.35
C GLY A 383 -6.88 -12.00 10.51
N HIS A 384 -5.93 -11.60 11.36
CA HIS A 384 -6.18 -10.55 12.37
C HIS A 384 -6.10 -9.15 11.73
N SER A 385 -6.90 -8.20 12.23
CA SER A 385 -6.88 -6.82 11.74
C SER A 385 -5.58 -6.13 12.17
N THR A 386 -4.97 -5.41 11.24
CA THR A 386 -3.79 -4.58 11.46
C THR A 386 -4.07 -3.10 11.17
N ALA A 387 -5.32 -2.76 10.89
CA ALA A 387 -5.69 -1.46 10.35
C ALA A 387 -5.63 -0.31 11.39
N GLU A 388 -5.59 -0.65 12.68
CA GLU A 388 -5.48 0.29 13.81
C GLU A 388 -4.16 0.17 14.58
N VAL A 389 -3.32 -0.81 14.24
CA VAL A 389 -2.09 -1.11 14.97
C VAL A 389 -0.93 -1.19 14.01
N HIS A 390 0.21 -0.64 14.40
CA HIS A 390 1.42 -0.82 13.61
C HIS A 390 1.81 -2.31 13.60
N ALA A 391 1.59 -2.98 12.47
CA ALA A 391 1.98 -4.36 12.25
C ALA A 391 3.30 -4.40 11.48
N PRO A 392 4.41 -4.88 12.09
CA PRO A 392 5.66 -5.05 11.38
C PRO A 392 5.50 -6.10 10.28
N ALA A 393 6.28 -5.92 9.21
CA ALA A 393 6.34 -6.90 8.13
C ALA A 393 7.23 -8.10 8.52
N CYS A 394 6.86 -9.29 8.05
CA CYS A 394 7.51 -10.56 8.33
C CYS A 394 8.92 -10.64 7.75
N GLU A 395 9.92 -10.84 8.62
CA GLU A 395 11.35 -10.89 8.30
C GLU A 395 11.82 -12.32 7.94
N GLY A 396 10.90 -13.27 7.75
CA GLY A 396 11.22 -14.60 7.23
C GLY A 396 11.79 -14.53 5.81
N ARG A 397 12.85 -15.31 5.53
CA ARG A 397 13.46 -15.36 4.19
C ARG A 397 12.66 -16.26 3.25
N THR A 398 12.47 -15.80 2.02
CA THR A 398 11.91 -16.53 0.87
C THR A 398 12.96 -16.61 -0.24
N GLN A 399 12.66 -17.31 -1.34
CA GLN A 399 13.52 -17.33 -2.53
C GLN A 399 13.71 -15.93 -3.14
N ASP A 400 12.68 -15.07 -3.03
CA ASP A 400 12.65 -13.71 -3.58
C ASP A 400 13.01 -12.63 -2.54
N GLY A 401 13.65 -13.01 -1.42
CA GLY A 401 14.08 -12.09 -0.37
C GLY A 401 13.35 -12.27 0.95
N PHE A 402 12.59 -11.28 1.40
CA PHE A 402 11.85 -11.30 2.67
C PHE A 402 10.35 -11.49 2.43
N CYS A 403 9.67 -12.16 3.35
CA CYS A 403 8.26 -12.49 3.25
C CYS A 403 7.35 -11.26 3.11
N GLY A 404 7.54 -10.21 3.91
CA GLY A 404 6.80 -8.95 3.77
C GLY A 404 5.35 -8.95 4.27
N LYS A 405 4.79 -10.11 4.66
CA LYS A 405 3.43 -10.18 5.23
C LYS A 405 3.37 -9.51 6.60
N ALA A 406 2.33 -8.73 6.87
CA ALA A 406 2.07 -8.13 8.17
C ALA A 406 1.90 -9.21 9.24
N VAL A 407 2.50 -8.94 10.40
CA VAL A 407 2.42 -9.77 11.59
C VAL A 407 1.67 -8.97 12.66
N ALA A 408 0.44 -9.37 12.96
CA ALA A 408 -0.38 -8.71 13.96
C ALA A 408 0.10 -9.05 15.38
N PRO A 409 -0.16 -8.20 16.39
CA PRO A 409 0.16 -8.50 17.79
C PRO A 409 -0.34 -9.86 18.28
N GLN A 410 -1.46 -10.35 17.73
CA GLN A 410 -2.08 -11.62 18.08
C GLN A 410 -1.43 -12.84 17.39
N ASP A 411 -0.54 -12.63 16.43
CA ASP A 411 0.14 -13.70 15.72
C ASP A 411 1.22 -14.35 16.61
N PRO A 412 1.40 -15.69 16.57
CA PRO A 412 2.32 -16.40 17.45
C PRO A 412 3.80 -16.03 17.25
N GLY A 413 4.15 -15.44 16.11
CA GLY A 413 5.50 -14.97 15.79
C GLY A 413 5.69 -13.46 15.83
N TYR A 414 4.74 -12.70 16.39
CA TYR A 414 4.81 -11.23 16.44
C TYR A 414 6.11 -10.71 17.05
N ALA A 415 6.50 -11.27 18.21
CA ALA A 415 7.73 -10.86 18.89
C ALA A 415 8.97 -11.10 18.03
N LEU A 416 8.94 -12.12 17.18
CA LEU A 416 10.02 -12.48 16.26
C LEU A 416 9.91 -11.79 14.90
N ARG A 417 8.82 -11.05 14.65
CA ARG A 417 8.44 -10.53 13.32
C ARG A 417 8.38 -11.63 12.27
N LEU A 418 7.80 -12.77 12.63
CA LEU A 418 7.58 -13.89 11.74
C LEU A 418 6.08 -14.17 11.62
N CYS A 419 5.56 -14.20 10.39
CA CYS A 419 4.19 -14.64 10.13
C CYS A 419 4.06 -16.16 10.39
N PRO A 420 2.84 -16.70 10.48
CA PRO A 420 2.62 -18.14 10.72
C PRO A 420 3.31 -19.06 9.71
N ASP A 421 3.50 -18.62 8.47
CA ASP A 421 4.18 -19.44 7.44
C ASP A 421 5.69 -19.60 7.73
N HIS A 422 6.31 -18.66 8.47
CA HIS A 422 7.74 -18.66 8.80
C HIS A 422 8.01 -18.86 10.30
N TYR A 423 6.97 -18.82 11.12
CA TYR A 423 7.08 -19.06 12.55
C TYR A 423 7.03 -20.56 12.80
N SER A 424 8.14 -21.11 13.31
CA SER A 424 8.15 -22.45 13.88
C SER A 424 7.82 -22.40 15.37
N PRO A 425 6.89 -23.23 15.88
CA PRO A 425 6.63 -23.35 17.31
C PRO A 425 7.80 -23.98 18.09
N GLU A 426 8.90 -24.31 17.42
CA GLU A 426 10.16 -24.72 18.04
C GLU A 426 10.83 -23.58 18.81
N CYS A 427 10.33 -22.35 18.79
CA CYS A 427 10.86 -21.27 19.62
C CYS A 427 9.75 -20.60 20.44
N CYS A 428 10.07 -20.14 21.65
CA CYS A 428 9.19 -19.24 22.38
C CYS A 428 9.28 -17.80 21.83
N GLY A 429 8.44 -16.88 22.32
CA GLY A 429 8.47 -15.47 21.91
C GLY A 429 9.79 -14.74 22.23
N ALA A 430 10.61 -15.27 23.15
CA ALA A 430 11.97 -14.77 23.42
C ALA A 430 13.05 -15.40 22.53
N GLY A 431 12.69 -16.29 21.59
CA GLY A 431 13.65 -16.99 20.73
C GLY A 431 14.32 -18.22 21.37
N HIS A 432 13.87 -18.67 22.55
CA HIS A 432 14.41 -19.91 23.14
C HIS A 432 13.90 -21.12 22.37
N VAL A 433 14.82 -21.95 21.88
CA VAL A 433 14.49 -23.24 21.26
C VAL A 433 13.78 -24.16 22.25
N LEU A 434 12.68 -24.75 21.81
CA LEU A 434 11.79 -25.64 22.53
C LEU A 434 12.05 -27.06 22.06
N ALA A 435 12.50 -27.91 22.98
CA ALA A 435 12.58 -29.34 22.71
C ALA A 435 11.17 -29.90 22.45
N PRO A 436 11.02 -30.96 21.64
CA PRO A 436 9.76 -31.66 21.50
C PRO A 436 9.14 -32.01 22.86
N GLY A 437 7.86 -31.70 23.06
CA GLY A 437 7.18 -31.92 24.34
C GLY A 437 7.44 -30.87 25.43
N SER A 438 8.19 -29.79 25.14
CA SER A 438 8.38 -28.69 26.09
C SER A 438 7.03 -28.10 26.53
N SER A 439 6.85 -27.90 27.83
CA SER A 439 5.70 -27.16 28.34
C SER A 439 5.81 -25.70 27.88
N VAL A 440 4.82 -25.24 27.13
CA VAL A 440 4.66 -23.84 26.73
C VAL A 440 3.31 -23.32 27.22
N LYS A 441 3.32 -22.09 27.74
CA LYS A 441 2.11 -21.34 28.11
C LYS A 441 1.89 -20.26 27.06
N ARG A 442 0.66 -19.78 26.95
CA ARG A 442 0.32 -18.65 26.08
C ARG A 442 0.39 -17.35 26.85
N CYS A 443 1.01 -16.33 26.26
CA CYS A 443 1.00 -15.00 26.85
C CYS A 443 -0.44 -14.50 26.98
N ALA A 444 -0.80 -14.04 28.17
CA ALA A 444 -2.15 -13.57 28.50
C ALA A 444 -2.62 -12.38 27.64
N ARG A 445 -1.69 -11.66 26.98
CA ARG A 445 -2.01 -10.46 26.18
C ARG A 445 -1.97 -10.69 24.67
N CYS A 446 -1.13 -11.59 24.18
CA CYS A 446 -0.82 -11.69 22.75
C CYS A 446 -0.58 -13.12 22.24
N GLN A 447 -0.88 -14.15 23.03
CA GLN A 447 -0.80 -15.56 22.64
C GLN A 447 0.60 -16.10 22.23
N ASN A 448 1.64 -15.27 22.26
CA ASN A 448 3.02 -15.69 22.08
C ASN A 448 3.38 -16.82 23.05
N ALA A 449 4.14 -17.80 22.57
CA ALA A 449 4.62 -18.90 23.40
C ALA A 449 5.57 -18.35 24.49
N VAL A 450 5.30 -18.71 25.73
CA VAL A 450 6.15 -18.44 26.89
C VAL A 450 6.67 -19.80 27.33
N CYS A 451 7.98 -19.97 27.49
CA CYS A 451 8.58 -21.22 27.95
C CYS A 451 9.21 -21.04 29.33
N LEU A 452 9.64 -22.14 29.97
CA LEU A 452 10.27 -22.15 31.30
C LEU A 452 11.45 -21.18 31.47
N LYS A 453 12.15 -20.84 30.37
CA LYS A 453 13.27 -19.88 30.37
C LYS A 453 12.83 -18.40 30.30
N CYS A 454 11.57 -18.13 29.97
CA CYS A 454 11.06 -16.76 29.91
C CYS A 454 10.78 -16.22 31.32
N SER A 455 11.20 -14.99 31.61
CA SER A 455 10.98 -14.33 32.91
C SER A 455 9.49 -14.23 33.32
N GLY A 456 8.57 -14.21 32.35
CA GLY A 456 7.13 -14.19 32.61
C GLY A 456 6.46 -15.57 32.76
N TRP A 457 7.20 -16.68 32.77
CA TRP A 457 6.64 -18.05 32.80
C TRP A 457 5.91 -18.42 34.11
N GLY A 458 6.51 -18.10 35.24
CA GLY A 458 6.06 -18.51 36.57
C GLY A 458 4.86 -17.73 37.11
N ARG A 459 4.37 -16.74 36.37
CA ARG A 459 3.24 -15.90 36.75
C ARG A 459 1.91 -16.64 36.62
N GLU A 460 0.93 -16.25 37.42
CA GLU A 460 -0.47 -16.70 37.29
C GLU A 460 -1.01 -16.38 35.88
N SER A 461 -0.71 -15.17 35.39
CA SER A 461 -0.93 -14.75 34.00
C SER A 461 0.41 -14.66 33.26
N PRO A 462 0.77 -15.66 32.42
CA PRO A 462 2.06 -15.69 31.75
C PRO A 462 2.24 -14.52 30.79
N LEU A 463 3.44 -13.93 30.77
CA LEU A 463 3.77 -12.81 29.90
C LEU A 463 4.99 -13.15 29.03
N CYS A 464 4.90 -12.89 27.72
CA CYS A 464 6.04 -13.06 26.81
C CYS A 464 7.01 -11.88 26.92
N VAL A 465 8.11 -11.95 26.17
CA VAL A 465 9.16 -10.92 26.14
C VAL A 465 8.64 -9.52 25.77
N GLU A 466 7.51 -9.41 25.06
CA GLU A 466 6.94 -8.11 24.68
C GLU A 466 6.16 -7.44 25.81
N HIS A 467 5.77 -8.23 26.82
CA HIS A 467 4.95 -7.79 27.95
C HIS A 467 5.63 -7.99 29.30
N CYS A 468 6.80 -8.63 29.33
CA CYS A 468 7.61 -8.86 30.52
C CYS A 468 9.07 -8.62 30.18
N CYS A 469 9.75 -7.74 30.93
CA CYS A 469 11.16 -7.51 30.74
C CYS A 469 11.99 -8.69 31.29
N TYR A 470 13.29 -8.67 31.02
CA TYR A 470 14.22 -9.70 31.43
C TYR A 470 14.28 -9.89 32.95
N ASP A 471 14.17 -8.80 33.72
CA ASP A 471 14.15 -8.84 35.18
C ASP A 471 12.77 -9.22 35.76
N GLY A 472 11.80 -9.50 34.89
CA GLY A 472 10.50 -10.02 35.29
C GLY A 472 9.45 -8.93 35.58
N HIS A 473 9.74 -7.65 35.33
CA HIS A 473 8.76 -6.57 35.42
C HIS A 473 7.78 -6.61 34.24
N GLU A 474 6.52 -6.26 34.51
CA GLU A 474 5.53 -6.10 33.45
C GLU A 474 5.80 -4.81 32.66
N ILE A 475 5.74 -4.90 31.33
CA ILE A 475 5.99 -3.77 30.44
C ILE A 475 4.70 -2.99 30.27
N VAL A 476 4.61 -1.84 30.93
CA VAL A 476 3.46 -0.93 30.88
C VAL A 476 3.62 0.05 29.71
N ALA A 477 2.53 0.35 29.01
CA ALA A 477 2.47 1.30 27.90
C ALA A 477 3.43 1.00 26.72
N GLY A 478 3.90 -0.25 26.58
CA GLY A 478 4.77 -0.66 25.48
C GLY A 478 6.19 -0.05 25.51
N ILE A 479 6.56 0.65 26.58
CA ILE A 479 7.87 1.29 26.70
C ILE A 479 8.92 0.22 27.04
N ARG A 480 9.66 -0.23 26.01
CA ARG A 480 10.76 -1.19 26.15
C ARG A 480 11.89 -0.95 25.16
N LYS A 481 13.06 -1.51 25.47
CA LYS A 481 14.21 -1.67 24.58
C LYS A 481 14.52 -3.16 24.45
N LEU A 482 15.12 -3.58 23.35
CA LEU A 482 15.77 -4.88 23.27
C LEU A 482 17.23 -4.74 23.69
N CYS A 483 17.74 -5.71 24.44
CA CYS A 483 19.15 -5.81 24.78
C CYS A 483 20.00 -5.83 23.49
N SER A 484 20.99 -4.94 23.40
CA SER A 484 21.87 -4.87 22.23
C SER A 484 22.88 -6.00 22.13
N ASP A 485 23.05 -6.81 23.19
CA ASP A 485 23.99 -7.93 23.30
C ASP A 485 25.38 -7.66 22.69
N PRO A 486 26.13 -6.66 23.19
CA PRO A 486 27.37 -6.22 22.55
C PRO A 486 28.46 -7.30 22.51
N GLN A 487 28.35 -8.34 23.33
CA GLN A 487 29.28 -9.46 23.43
C GLN A 487 28.73 -10.75 22.80
N ALA A 488 27.57 -10.70 22.14
CA ALA A 488 26.91 -11.84 21.49
C ALA A 488 26.75 -13.07 22.40
N ARG A 489 26.40 -12.87 23.67
CA ARG A 489 26.32 -13.95 24.68
C ARG A 489 25.01 -14.71 24.64
N HIS A 490 23.99 -14.14 24.04
CA HIS A 490 22.69 -14.78 23.90
C HIS A 490 22.17 -14.57 22.47
N PRO A 491 22.88 -15.13 21.46
CA PRO A 491 22.56 -14.92 20.05
C PRO A 491 21.18 -15.49 19.74
N GLY A 492 20.32 -14.67 19.13
CA GLY A 492 18.95 -15.03 18.78
C GLY A 492 17.95 -14.97 19.95
N GLU A 493 18.40 -14.77 21.19
CA GLU A 493 17.53 -14.56 22.33
C GLU A 493 17.13 -13.07 22.45
N LYS A 494 15.82 -12.81 22.42
CA LYS A 494 15.28 -11.47 22.69
C LYS A 494 15.18 -11.28 24.20
N ARG A 495 15.78 -10.20 24.69
CA ARG A 495 15.67 -9.77 26.09
C ARG A 495 15.16 -8.35 26.14
N SER A 496 13.88 -8.18 26.49
CA SER A 496 13.30 -6.86 26.68
C SER A 496 13.79 -6.24 27.97
N ILE A 497 13.97 -4.93 27.94
CA ILE A 497 14.42 -4.11 29.06
C ILE A 497 13.38 -3.01 29.23
N CYS A 498 12.90 -2.77 30.44
CA CYS A 498 11.95 -1.70 30.74
C CYS A 498 12.59 -0.59 31.60
N PRO A 499 11.92 0.56 31.81
CA PRO A 499 12.46 1.66 32.61
C PRO A 499 12.82 1.32 34.07
N LEU A 500 12.34 0.19 34.60
CA LEU A 500 12.64 -0.29 35.96
C LEU A 500 13.93 -1.13 36.03
N ASP A 501 14.49 -1.52 34.89
CA ASP A 501 15.67 -2.38 34.84
C ASP A 501 16.95 -1.53 34.95
N GLU A 502 17.95 -2.02 35.71
CA GLU A 502 19.22 -1.30 35.94
C GLU A 502 19.94 -0.91 34.64
N GLY A 503 19.80 -1.72 33.59
CA GLY A 503 20.45 -1.50 32.30
C GLY A 503 19.64 -0.68 31.28
N TRP A 504 18.48 -0.14 31.67
CA TRP A 504 17.59 0.63 30.79
C TRP A 504 18.29 1.75 30.02
N LEU A 505 19.07 2.56 30.74
CA LEU A 505 19.76 3.71 30.14
C LEU A 505 20.76 3.28 29.06
N ARG A 506 21.40 2.12 29.24
CA ARG A 506 22.39 1.57 28.31
C ARG A 506 21.78 0.63 27.26
N GLY A 507 20.51 0.26 27.38
CA GLY A 507 19.90 -0.75 26.51
C GLY A 507 20.51 -2.14 26.68
N LEU A 508 20.94 -2.47 27.92
CA LEU A 508 21.51 -3.77 28.27
C LEU A 508 20.63 -4.49 29.28
N CYS A 509 20.47 -5.81 29.15
CA CYS A 509 19.86 -6.62 30.21
C CYS A 509 20.82 -6.71 31.41
N ARG A 510 20.32 -7.09 32.59
CA ARG A 510 21.13 -7.19 33.82
C ARG A 510 22.38 -8.04 33.64
N ASP A 511 22.29 -9.14 32.90
CA ASP A 511 23.45 -9.99 32.64
C ASP A 511 24.51 -9.27 31.79
N CYS A 512 24.09 -8.50 30.77
CA CYS A 512 24.99 -7.76 29.87
C CYS A 512 25.53 -6.49 30.50
N LEU A 513 24.86 -5.95 31.50
CA LEU A 513 25.34 -4.80 32.25
C LEU A 513 26.49 -5.14 33.20
N ARG A 514 26.49 -6.38 33.73
CA ARG A 514 27.49 -6.87 34.69
C ARG A 514 28.82 -7.31 34.05
N CYS A 515 28.92 -7.27 32.73
CA CYS A 515 30.10 -7.64 31.97
C CYS A 515 30.60 -6.45 31.18
#